data_AF-A0A969K9X1-F1
#
_entry.id   AF-A0A969K9X1-F1
#
_cell.length_a   1.000
_cell.length_b   1.000
_cell.length_c   1.000
_cell.angle_alpha   90.00
_cell.angle_beta   90.00
_cell.angle_gamma   90.00
#
_symmetry.space_group_name_H-M   'P 1'
#
loop_
_entity.id
_entity.type
_entity.pdbx_description
1 polymer ?
#
loop_
_entity_poly.entity_id
_entity_poly.type
_entity_poly.pdbx_seq_one_letter_code
_entity_poly.pdbx_strand_id
1 'polypeptide(L)'
;MSGRPPSCPMTAPPPSYPMTARLPPCPTSGSIIGRPPAASRSRLDYGSATHVAGREKNEDFVGMDQTPTGLVAMLADGMGGGADGEVFSKLAVRTALANVRASKSSLAASEKLNRAFAAAIDAVRELKAGSERYKKSGTTLIGAVVEEDADRKVRLSVGNIGDSRAYLVDAQGEIECLTRDHTHYEDLVRQGVPPRRPAPARRPGD
;
A
#
# COMPACT_ATOMS: atom_id res chain seq x y z
N MET A 1 58.42 -10.70 -13.21
CA MET A 1 57.41 -9.68 -13.58
C MET A 1 56.04 -10.21 -13.17
N SER A 2 55.58 -9.85 -11.97
CA SER A 2 54.29 -10.26 -11.42
C SER A 2 53.19 -9.29 -11.85
N GLY A 3 52.23 -9.78 -12.65
CA GLY A 3 51.07 -8.99 -13.08
C GLY A 3 50.02 -8.91 -11.97
N ARG A 4 49.62 -7.67 -11.62
CA ARG A 4 48.45 -7.39 -10.77
C ARG A 4 47.15 -7.66 -11.56
N PRO A 5 46.07 -8.14 -10.92
CA PRO A 5 44.76 -8.24 -11.56
C PRO A 5 44.07 -6.87 -11.70
N PRO A 6 43.15 -6.70 -12.66
CA PRO A 6 42.45 -5.43 -12.88
C PRO A 6 41.41 -5.18 -11.78
N SER A 7 41.47 -3.97 -11.20
CA SER A 7 40.53 -3.41 -10.23
C SER A 7 39.15 -3.17 -10.85
N CYS A 8 38.09 -3.68 -10.20
CA CYS A 8 36.70 -3.27 -10.48
C CYS A 8 36.53 -1.77 -10.21
N PRO A 9 35.88 -0.99 -11.10
CA PRO A 9 35.46 0.36 -10.76
C PRO A 9 34.26 0.30 -9.81
N MET A 10 34.38 1.08 -8.74
CA MET A 10 33.40 1.22 -7.68
C MET A 10 32.05 1.72 -8.19
N THR A 11 31.03 1.17 -7.57
CA THR A 11 29.60 1.47 -7.59
C THR A 11 29.27 2.95 -7.77
N ALA A 12 28.43 3.26 -8.75
CA ALA A 12 27.80 4.57 -8.88
C ALA A 12 26.92 4.87 -7.65
N PRO A 13 26.92 6.11 -7.11
CA PRO A 13 26.05 6.48 -6.01
C PRO A 13 24.57 6.47 -6.43
N PRO A 14 23.63 6.19 -5.51
CA PRO A 14 22.20 6.23 -5.80
C PRO A 14 21.77 7.67 -6.17
N PRO A 15 20.76 7.83 -7.05
CA PRO A 15 20.30 9.16 -7.45
C PRO A 15 19.72 9.90 -6.25
N SER A 16 20.26 11.09 -5.99
CA SER A 16 19.74 12.06 -5.04
C SER A 16 18.44 12.67 -5.57
N TYR A 17 17.33 12.45 -4.85
CA TYR A 17 16.04 13.01 -5.21
C TYR A 17 15.91 14.46 -4.70
N PRO A 18 15.68 15.47 -5.57
CA PRO A 18 15.45 16.83 -5.12
C PRO A 18 14.08 16.95 -4.43
N MET A 19 14.09 17.40 -3.18
CA MET A 19 12.95 17.49 -2.25
C MET A 19 12.00 18.67 -2.54
N THR A 20 11.94 19.20 -3.77
CA THR A 20 11.28 20.50 -4.05
C THR A 20 10.26 20.49 -5.18
N ALA A 21 9.83 19.34 -5.69
CA ALA A 21 8.65 19.29 -6.54
C ALA A 21 7.40 19.62 -5.70
N ARG A 22 6.98 20.89 -5.69
CA ARG A 22 5.67 21.33 -5.19
C ARG A 22 4.60 20.62 -6.02
N LEU A 23 4.05 19.57 -5.45
CA LEU A 23 2.85 18.91 -5.92
C LEU A 23 1.61 19.74 -5.52
N PRO A 24 0.51 19.66 -6.30
CA PRO A 24 -0.70 20.42 -6.01
C PRO A 24 -1.26 20.08 -4.61
N PRO A 25 -1.90 21.04 -3.92
CA PRO A 25 -2.55 20.78 -2.64
C PRO A 25 -3.67 19.76 -2.85
N CYS A 26 -3.63 18.68 -2.08
CA CYS A 26 -4.72 17.70 -2.02
C CYS A 26 -5.86 18.32 -1.21
N PRO A 27 -7.11 18.34 -1.70
CA PRO A 27 -8.25 18.81 -0.93
C PRO A 27 -8.57 17.80 0.19
N THR A 28 -8.63 18.29 1.42
CA THR A 28 -9.19 17.60 2.58
C THR A 28 -10.66 17.29 2.31
N SER A 29 -11.03 16.01 2.31
CA SER A 29 -12.30 15.44 1.79
C SER A 29 -12.47 15.61 0.28
N GLY A 30 -12.16 14.55 -0.48
CA GLY A 30 -12.39 14.51 -1.90
C GLY A 30 -12.51 13.08 -2.41
N SER A 31 -13.45 12.85 -3.33
CA SER A 31 -13.46 11.66 -4.16
C SER A 31 -12.66 11.96 -5.42
N ILE A 32 -11.66 11.13 -5.72
CA ILE A 32 -10.96 11.18 -7.00
C ILE A 32 -11.58 10.08 -7.85
N ILE A 33 -12.30 10.45 -8.91
CA ILE A 33 -12.71 9.54 -9.97
C ILE A 33 -11.76 9.78 -11.14
N GLY A 34 -10.92 8.79 -11.45
CA GLY A 34 -10.00 8.84 -12.58
C GLY A 34 -10.59 8.06 -13.75
N ARG A 35 -10.56 8.63 -14.95
CA ARG A 35 -10.87 7.92 -16.20
C ARG A 35 -9.59 7.78 -17.02
N PRO A 36 -9.31 6.62 -17.63
CA PRO A 36 -8.12 6.46 -18.45
C PRO A 36 -8.02 7.47 -19.61
N PRO A 37 -6.82 7.98 -19.92
CA PRO A 37 -6.59 8.75 -21.14
C PRO A 37 -6.88 7.86 -22.35
N ALA A 38 -7.31 8.46 -23.45
CA ALA A 38 -7.77 7.74 -24.66
C ALA A 38 -6.75 6.76 -25.25
N ALA A 39 -5.46 6.82 -24.85
CA ALA A 39 -4.38 5.93 -25.26
C ALA A 39 -4.16 4.71 -24.34
N SER A 40 -4.87 4.62 -23.20
CA SER A 40 -4.85 3.47 -22.30
C SER A 40 -5.59 2.30 -22.94
N ARG A 41 -4.95 1.13 -23.03
CA ARG A 41 -5.59 -0.10 -23.55
C ARG A 41 -6.69 -0.62 -22.63
N SER A 42 -6.64 -0.30 -21.34
CA SER A 42 -7.56 -0.79 -20.32
C SER A 42 -8.65 0.23 -19.98
N ARG A 43 -9.91 -0.24 -20.02
CA ARG A 43 -11.14 0.50 -19.68
C ARG A 43 -11.55 0.26 -18.22
N LEU A 44 -10.63 0.48 -17.29
CA LEU A 44 -10.94 0.44 -15.85
C LEU A 44 -11.29 1.84 -15.37
N ASP A 45 -12.53 2.01 -14.92
CA ASP A 45 -12.91 3.15 -14.09
C ASP A 45 -12.44 2.88 -12.66
N TYR A 46 -11.84 3.89 -12.03
CA TYR A 46 -11.31 3.76 -10.68
C TYR A 46 -11.57 5.02 -9.88
N GLY A 47 -11.73 4.84 -8.58
CA GLY A 47 -11.88 5.97 -7.67
C GLY A 47 -11.52 5.62 -6.24
N SER A 48 -11.33 6.67 -5.44
CA SER A 48 -11.06 6.55 -4.02
C SER A 48 -11.88 7.55 -3.23
N ALA A 49 -12.11 7.23 -1.96
CA ALA A 49 -12.72 8.10 -0.98
C ALA A 49 -12.06 7.82 0.39
N THR A 50 -11.95 8.85 1.21
CA THR A 50 -11.44 8.75 2.57
C THR A 50 -12.12 9.81 3.45
N HIS A 51 -12.33 9.51 4.73
CA HIS A 51 -13.04 10.39 5.64
C HIS A 51 -12.54 10.21 7.08
N VAL A 52 -12.35 11.32 7.81
CA VAL A 52 -11.83 11.31 9.18
C VAL A 52 -12.79 10.68 10.21
N ALA A 53 -14.10 10.69 9.89
CA ALA A 53 -15.17 10.24 10.77
C ALA A 53 -15.07 10.88 12.17
N GLY A 54 -15.12 10.09 13.24
CA GLY A 54 -15.08 10.56 14.63
C GLY A 54 -13.68 10.70 15.23
N ARG A 55 -12.61 10.63 14.43
CA ARG A 55 -11.23 10.82 14.90
C ARG A 55 -10.83 12.28 14.80
N GLU A 56 -9.77 12.67 15.52
CA GLU A 56 -9.22 14.03 15.41
C GLU A 56 -8.49 14.25 14.08
N LYS A 57 -7.88 13.18 13.55
CA LYS A 57 -7.10 13.20 12.31
C LYS A 57 -7.33 11.93 11.52
N ASN A 58 -7.21 12.07 10.20
CA ASN A 58 -7.26 10.96 9.28
C ASN A 58 -5.83 10.45 9.05
N GLU A 59 -5.54 9.27 9.60
CA GLU A 59 -4.25 8.61 9.43
C GLU A 59 -4.25 7.64 8.24
N ASP A 60 -5.39 7.48 7.56
CA ASP A 60 -5.51 6.71 6.33
C ASP A 60 -4.91 7.47 5.16
N PHE A 61 -4.27 6.73 4.26
CA PHE A 61 -3.84 7.28 2.98
C PHE A 61 -4.09 6.29 1.85
N VAL A 62 -4.72 6.79 0.79
CA VAL A 62 -5.01 6.05 -0.44
C VAL A 62 -4.30 6.71 -1.62
N GLY A 63 -3.75 5.91 -2.51
CA GLY A 63 -3.13 6.38 -3.74
C GLY A 63 -3.37 5.39 -4.88
N MET A 64 -3.63 5.92 -6.06
CA MET A 64 -3.85 5.13 -7.27
C MET A 64 -3.12 5.76 -8.42
N ASP A 65 -2.59 4.94 -9.31
CA ASP A 65 -1.92 5.37 -10.53
C ASP A 65 -2.20 4.44 -11.69
N GLN A 66 -2.18 5.03 -12.88
CA GLN A 66 -2.21 4.26 -14.10
C GLN A 66 -0.80 3.80 -14.45
N THR A 67 -0.72 2.56 -14.92
CA THR A 67 0.49 1.98 -15.49
C THR A 67 0.28 1.78 -16.99
N PRO A 68 1.35 1.62 -17.79
CA PRO A 68 1.20 1.30 -19.22
C PRO A 68 0.37 0.03 -19.49
N THR A 69 0.26 -0.86 -18.50
CA THR A 69 -0.44 -2.15 -18.59
C THR A 69 -1.76 -2.19 -17.81
N GLY A 70 -2.15 -1.12 -17.09
CA GLY A 70 -3.37 -1.11 -16.29
C GLY A 70 -3.37 -0.09 -15.15
N LEU A 71 -3.66 -0.57 -13.93
CA LEU A 71 -3.86 0.26 -12.75
C LEU A 71 -3.10 -0.31 -11.55
N VAL A 72 -2.58 0.57 -10.70
CA VAL A 72 -2.14 0.23 -9.36
C VAL A 72 -2.95 1.05 -8.35
N ALA A 73 -3.38 0.40 -7.28
CA ALA A 73 -4.03 1.03 -6.14
C ALA A 73 -3.35 0.57 -4.85
N MET A 74 -3.18 1.49 -3.92
CA MET A 74 -2.52 1.28 -2.63
C MET A 74 -3.32 2.01 -1.55
N LEU A 75 -3.48 1.35 -0.41
CA LEU A 75 -4.14 1.90 0.78
C LEU A 75 -3.31 1.53 2.01
N ALA A 76 -3.22 2.45 2.96
CA ALA A 76 -2.53 2.26 4.21
C ALA A 76 -3.31 2.94 5.33
N ASP A 77 -3.54 2.23 6.43
CA ASP A 77 -4.07 2.74 7.69
C ASP A 77 -2.89 2.98 8.64
N GLY A 78 -2.63 4.25 8.92
CA GLY A 78 -1.57 4.68 9.79
C GLY A 78 -1.97 4.56 11.26
N MET A 79 -1.10 3.99 12.08
CA MET A 79 -1.31 3.87 13.52
C MET A 79 -0.18 4.55 14.29
N GLY A 80 -0.51 5.40 15.26
CA GLY A 80 0.48 6.06 16.11
C GLY A 80 -0.15 6.98 17.14
N GLY A 81 0.69 7.59 17.98
CA GLY A 81 0.26 8.69 18.85
C GLY A 81 0.39 10.02 18.11
N GLY A 82 -0.65 10.86 18.14
CA GLY A 82 -0.61 12.21 17.58
C GLY A 82 -0.84 12.25 16.06
N ALA A 83 0.15 12.73 15.30
CA ALA A 83 0.07 12.87 13.83
C ALA A 83 1.04 11.91 13.11
N ASP A 84 1.53 10.91 13.82
CA ASP A 84 2.62 10.07 13.32
C ASP A 84 2.08 9.03 12.33
N GLY A 85 0.87 8.49 12.53
CA GLY A 85 0.28 7.50 11.62
C GLY A 85 0.10 8.04 10.20
N GLU A 86 -0.35 9.29 10.07
CA GLU A 86 -0.47 9.98 8.77
C GLU A 86 0.87 10.04 8.02
N VAL A 87 1.99 10.21 8.71
CA VAL A 87 3.33 10.23 8.10
C VAL A 87 3.69 8.84 7.59
N PHE A 88 3.41 7.80 8.36
CA PHE A 88 3.72 6.42 8.01
C PHE A 88 2.88 5.91 6.83
N SER A 89 1.57 6.12 6.84
CA SER A 89 0.67 5.68 5.76
C SER A 89 1.02 6.38 4.44
N LYS A 90 1.28 7.69 4.47
CA LYS A 90 1.74 8.46 3.30
C LYS A 90 3.08 7.96 2.77
N LEU A 91 4.04 7.69 3.65
CA LEU A 91 5.36 7.20 3.24
C LEU A 91 5.24 5.84 2.56
N ALA A 92 4.49 4.91 3.14
CA ALA A 92 4.33 3.56 2.62
C ALA A 92 3.71 3.57 1.22
N VAL A 93 2.56 4.24 1.06
CA VAL A 93 1.85 4.30 -0.22
C VAL A 93 2.65 5.02 -1.29
N ARG A 94 3.25 6.18 -0.98
CA ARG A 94 4.05 6.93 -1.97
C ARG A 94 5.26 6.14 -2.45
N THR A 95 5.94 5.45 -1.53
CA THR A 95 7.10 4.62 -1.86
C THR A 95 6.69 3.43 -2.72
N ALA A 96 5.60 2.75 -2.36
CA ALA A 96 5.07 1.63 -3.13
C ALA A 96 4.68 2.05 -4.56
N LEU A 97 3.92 3.14 -4.71
CA LEU A 97 3.52 3.65 -6.02
C LEU A 97 4.72 4.08 -6.87
N ALA A 98 5.69 4.78 -6.28
CA ALA A 98 6.91 5.16 -6.98
C ALA A 98 7.70 3.94 -7.48
N ASN A 99 7.78 2.88 -6.68
CA ASN A 99 8.44 1.63 -7.07
C ASN A 99 7.71 0.93 -8.23
N VAL A 100 6.37 0.89 -8.20
CA VAL A 100 5.58 0.34 -9.31
C VAL A 100 5.75 1.17 -10.58
N ARG A 101 5.74 2.51 -10.50
CA ARG A 101 5.98 3.40 -11.66
C ARG A 101 7.37 3.20 -12.26
N ALA A 102 8.38 2.98 -11.44
CA ALA A 102 9.76 2.74 -11.89
C ALA A 102 9.99 1.30 -12.39
N SER A 103 9.07 0.38 -12.13
CA SER A 103 9.19 -1.01 -12.54
C SER A 103 8.98 -1.19 -14.03
N LYS A 104 9.76 -2.09 -14.65
CA LYS A 104 9.60 -2.43 -16.06
C LYS A 104 8.22 -3.04 -16.31
N SER A 105 7.56 -2.64 -17.40
CA SER A 105 6.25 -3.17 -17.78
C SER A 105 6.23 -4.70 -17.94
N SER A 106 7.37 -5.29 -18.30
CA SER A 106 7.54 -6.75 -18.48
C SER A 106 7.53 -7.57 -17.18
N LEU A 107 7.70 -6.93 -16.02
CA LEU A 107 7.62 -7.64 -14.74
C LEU A 107 6.17 -8.04 -14.47
N ALA A 108 5.98 -9.23 -13.92
CA ALA A 108 4.65 -9.68 -13.50
C ALA A 108 4.09 -8.77 -12.40
N ALA A 109 2.76 -8.55 -12.39
CA ALA A 109 2.06 -7.79 -11.35
C ALA A 109 2.44 -8.20 -9.91
N SER A 110 2.55 -9.50 -9.65
CA SER A 110 2.95 -10.03 -8.33
C SER A 110 4.38 -9.63 -7.94
N GLU A 111 5.30 -9.60 -8.89
CA GLU A 111 6.68 -9.18 -8.64
C GLU A 111 6.78 -7.67 -8.42
N LYS A 112 6.01 -6.87 -9.17
CA LYS A 112 5.88 -5.42 -8.94
C LYS A 112 5.37 -5.14 -7.53
N LEU A 113 4.33 -5.86 -7.09
CA LEU A 113 3.81 -5.73 -5.72
C LEU A 113 4.84 -6.12 -4.67
N ASN A 114 5.53 -7.25 -4.82
CA ASN A 114 6.56 -7.68 -3.86
C ASN A 114 7.68 -6.64 -3.71
N ARG A 115 8.17 -6.08 -4.82
CA ARG A 115 9.20 -5.03 -4.81
C ARG A 115 8.68 -3.74 -4.18
N ALA A 116 7.45 -3.35 -4.49
CA ALA A 116 6.81 -2.16 -3.93
C ALA A 116 6.61 -2.28 -2.41
N PHE A 117 6.17 -3.44 -1.94
CA PHE A 117 5.99 -3.73 -0.52
C PHE A 117 7.33 -3.75 0.23
N ALA A 118 8.34 -4.42 -0.33
CA ALA A 118 9.68 -4.41 0.25
C ALA A 118 10.24 -2.99 0.40
N ALA A 119 10.13 -2.17 -0.65
CA ALA A 119 10.57 -0.78 -0.61
C ALA A 119 9.81 0.05 0.44
N ALA A 120 8.49 -0.12 0.53
CA ALA A 120 7.67 0.58 1.53
C ALA A 120 8.03 0.16 2.97
N ILE A 121 8.24 -1.15 3.21
CA ILE A 121 8.67 -1.67 4.51
C ILE A 121 10.03 -1.08 4.90
N ASP A 122 10.99 -1.04 3.99
CA ASP A 122 12.33 -0.52 4.26
C ASP A 122 12.30 0.99 4.56
N ALA A 123 11.53 1.76 3.79
CA ALA A 123 11.34 3.19 4.06
C ALA A 123 10.70 3.45 5.43
N VAL A 124 9.69 2.66 5.81
CA VAL A 124 9.05 2.75 7.12
C VAL A 124 10.02 2.37 8.24
N ARG A 125 10.86 1.35 8.04
CA ARG A 125 11.88 0.94 9.02
C ARG A 125 12.94 2.01 9.22
N GLU A 126 13.40 2.64 8.13
CA GLU A 126 14.37 3.73 8.19
C GLU A 126 13.81 4.94 8.95
N LEU A 127 12.56 5.34 8.66
CA LEU A 127 11.90 6.42 9.38
C LEU A 127 11.80 6.12 10.88
N LYS A 128 11.45 4.88 11.25
CA LYS A 128 11.41 4.45 12.66
C LYS A 128 12.76 4.51 13.35
N ALA A 129 13.82 4.10 12.67
CA ALA A 129 15.17 4.08 13.22
C ALA A 129 15.72 5.50 13.49
N GLY A 130 15.22 6.51 12.76
CA GLY A 130 15.66 7.90 12.88
C GLY A 130 15.15 8.66 14.11
N SER A 131 14.15 8.15 14.85
CA SER A 131 13.63 8.85 16.04
C SER A 131 12.92 7.95 17.05
N GLU A 132 13.24 8.14 18.32
CA GLU A 132 12.54 7.52 19.46
C GLU A 132 11.03 7.78 19.46
N ARG A 133 10.61 8.94 18.94
CA ARG A 133 9.19 9.31 18.79
C ARG A 133 8.40 8.27 18.02
N TYR A 134 9.02 7.64 17.01
CA TYR A 134 8.34 6.75 16.07
C TYR A 134 8.36 5.28 16.47
N LYS A 135 8.94 4.91 17.61
CA LYS A 135 9.07 3.50 18.04
C LYS A 135 7.75 2.74 18.10
N LYS A 136 6.66 3.42 18.46
CA LYS A 136 5.32 2.83 18.59
C LYS A 136 4.41 3.07 17.39
N SER A 137 4.83 3.90 16.44
CA SER A 137 4.04 4.23 15.25
C SER A 137 4.19 3.15 14.19
N GLY A 138 3.33 3.12 13.18
CA GLY A 138 3.34 2.11 12.13
C GLY A 138 2.24 2.37 11.13
N THR A 139 2.09 1.47 10.17
CA THR A 139 1.01 1.52 9.20
C THR A 139 0.73 0.12 8.66
N THR A 140 -0.50 -0.15 8.27
CA THR A 140 -0.83 -1.24 7.37
C THR A 140 -0.42 -0.89 5.94
N LEU A 141 -0.44 -1.87 5.04
CA LEU A 141 -0.32 -1.64 3.61
C LEU A 141 -1.07 -2.73 2.85
N ILE A 142 -2.04 -2.33 2.05
CA ILE A 142 -2.71 -3.19 1.07
C ILE A 142 -2.54 -2.59 -0.33
N GLY A 143 -2.35 -3.44 -1.32
CA GLY A 143 -2.10 -3.02 -2.69
C GLY A 143 -2.70 -3.97 -3.71
N ALA A 144 -3.20 -3.40 -4.80
CA ALA A 144 -3.72 -4.13 -5.94
C ALA A 144 -3.04 -3.64 -7.22
N VAL A 145 -2.59 -4.57 -8.05
CA VAL A 145 -2.11 -4.29 -9.41
C VAL A 145 -3.01 -5.04 -10.37
N VAL A 146 -3.63 -4.29 -11.28
CA VAL A 146 -4.48 -4.79 -12.34
C VAL A 146 -3.74 -4.61 -13.66
N GLU A 147 -3.53 -5.69 -14.39
CA GLU A 147 -2.89 -5.68 -15.71
C GLU A 147 -3.80 -6.31 -16.75
N GLU A 148 -3.90 -5.69 -17.92
CA GLU A 148 -4.56 -6.25 -19.09
C GLU A 148 -3.49 -6.65 -20.11
N ASP A 149 -3.50 -7.92 -20.53
CA ASP A 149 -2.59 -8.41 -21.56
C ASP A 149 -3.10 -8.13 -22.99
N ALA A 150 -2.32 -8.54 -24.00
CA ALA A 150 -2.66 -8.32 -25.40
C ALA A 150 -3.95 -9.05 -25.85
N ASP A 151 -4.33 -10.12 -25.15
CA ASP A 151 -5.53 -10.91 -25.42
C ASP A 151 -6.74 -10.42 -24.59
N ARG A 152 -6.64 -9.23 -23.97
CA ARG A 152 -7.64 -8.62 -23.08
C ARG A 152 -7.94 -9.44 -21.82
N LYS A 153 -7.02 -10.31 -21.40
CA LYS A 153 -7.16 -10.98 -20.11
C LYS A 153 -6.70 -10.05 -19.01
N VAL A 154 -7.58 -9.84 -18.03
CA VAL A 154 -7.29 -9.04 -16.85
C VAL A 154 -6.71 -9.95 -15.78
N ARG A 155 -5.56 -9.56 -15.22
CA ARG A 155 -4.94 -10.19 -14.07
C ARG A 155 -4.93 -9.21 -12.92
N LEU A 156 -5.52 -9.62 -11.80
CA LEU A 156 -5.48 -8.92 -10.53
C LEU A 156 -4.45 -9.63 -9.63
N SER A 157 -3.51 -8.87 -9.09
CA SER A 157 -2.66 -9.30 -7.98
C SER A 157 -2.95 -8.43 -6.77
N VAL A 158 -3.08 -9.04 -5.59
CA VAL A 158 -3.33 -8.35 -4.32
C VAL A 158 -2.23 -8.73 -3.32
N GLY A 159 -1.68 -7.74 -2.63
CA GLY A 159 -0.79 -7.90 -1.49
C GLY A 159 -1.35 -7.18 -0.27
N ASN A 160 -1.17 -7.75 0.92
CA ASN A 160 -1.65 -7.17 2.17
C ASN A 160 -0.64 -7.37 3.32
N ILE A 161 -0.50 -6.35 4.16
CA ILE A 161 0.18 -6.38 5.45
C ILE A 161 -0.71 -5.62 6.44
N GLY A 162 -1.28 -6.34 7.41
CA GLY A 162 -2.18 -5.78 8.42
C GLY A 162 -3.60 -6.31 8.25
N ASP A 163 -4.57 -5.54 8.68
CA ASP A 163 -6.00 -5.86 8.73
C ASP A 163 -6.85 -5.05 7.74
N SER A 164 -6.20 -4.29 6.85
CA SER A 164 -6.88 -3.71 5.69
C SER A 164 -7.27 -4.83 4.72
N ARG A 165 -8.41 -4.67 4.04
CA ARG A 165 -9.01 -5.76 3.23
C ARG A 165 -9.28 -5.37 1.79
N ALA A 166 -9.16 -6.34 0.89
CA ALA A 166 -9.61 -6.24 -0.49
C ALA A 166 -10.74 -7.23 -0.74
N TYR A 167 -11.75 -6.77 -1.48
CA TYR A 167 -12.90 -7.58 -1.86
C TYR A 167 -13.05 -7.57 -3.38
N LEU A 168 -13.47 -8.71 -3.93
CA LEU A 168 -13.97 -8.83 -5.29
C LEU A 168 -15.49 -8.88 -5.24
N VAL A 169 -16.15 -8.03 -6.03
CA VAL A 169 -17.60 -8.06 -6.22
C VAL A 169 -17.86 -8.44 -7.67
N ASP A 170 -18.57 -9.54 -7.90
CA ASP A 170 -18.86 -10.00 -9.26
C ASP A 170 -20.12 -9.31 -9.85
N ALA A 171 -20.46 -9.68 -11.09
CA ALA A 171 -21.60 -9.09 -11.80
C ALA A 171 -22.97 -9.50 -11.21
N GLN A 172 -22.99 -10.56 -10.40
CA GLN A 172 -24.16 -11.08 -9.70
C GLN A 172 -24.31 -10.43 -8.32
N GLY A 173 -23.28 -9.70 -7.86
CA GLY A 173 -23.24 -9.03 -6.57
C GLY A 173 -22.63 -9.88 -5.45
N GLU A 174 -22.05 -11.03 -5.77
CA GLU A 174 -21.36 -11.87 -4.79
C GLU A 174 -20.07 -11.20 -4.35
N ILE A 175 -19.81 -11.23 -3.04
CA ILE A 175 -18.67 -10.55 -2.41
C ILE A 175 -17.70 -11.60 -1.88
N GLU A 176 -16.48 -11.61 -2.43
CA GLU A 176 -15.38 -12.47 -1.97
C GLU A 176 -14.29 -11.62 -1.31
N CYS A 177 -13.87 -11.97 -0.09
CA CYS A 177 -12.71 -11.35 0.56
C CYS A 177 -11.42 -12.01 0.06
N LEU A 178 -10.58 -11.23 -0.63
CA LEU A 178 -9.33 -11.72 -1.23
C LEU A 178 -8.16 -11.75 -0.22
N THR A 179 -8.30 -11.06 0.90
CA THR A 179 -7.26 -10.90 1.92
C THR A 179 -7.62 -11.63 3.21
N ARG A 180 -6.60 -11.85 4.04
CA ARG A 180 -6.71 -12.31 5.43
C ARG A 180 -6.04 -11.29 6.33
N ASP A 181 -6.58 -11.08 7.52
CA ASP A 181 -6.05 -10.06 8.42
C ASP A 181 -4.83 -10.61 9.17
N HIS A 182 -3.71 -9.89 9.12
CA HIS A 182 -2.53 -10.22 9.91
C HIS A 182 -2.67 -9.72 11.36
N THR A 183 -3.76 -10.13 12.02
CA THR A 183 -4.02 -9.83 13.43
C THR A 183 -3.68 -11.02 14.32
N HIS A 184 -3.25 -10.74 15.55
CA HIS A 184 -3.00 -11.78 16.56
C HIS A 184 -4.24 -12.66 16.81
N TYR A 185 -5.44 -12.13 16.59
CA TYR A 185 -6.68 -12.89 16.73
C TYR A 185 -6.85 -13.93 15.61
N GLU A 186 -6.56 -13.58 14.36
CA GLU A 186 -6.59 -14.55 13.26
C GLU A 186 -5.54 -15.66 13.45
N ASP A 187 -4.35 -15.32 13.97
CA ASP A 187 -3.33 -16.31 14.31
C ASP A 187 -3.79 -17.29 15.41
N LEU A 188 -4.52 -16.80 16.42
CA LEU A 188 -5.09 -17.64 17.48
C LEU A 188 -6.20 -18.56 16.96
N VAL A 189 -7.10 -18.04 16.12
CA VAL A 189 -8.14 -18.86 15.46
C VAL A 189 -7.51 -19.97 14.62
N ARG A 190 -6.43 -19.66 13.90
CA ARG A 190 -5.65 -20.64 13.12
C ARG A 190 -5.01 -21.71 13.99
N GLN A 191 -4.58 -21.37 15.20
CA GLN A 191 -4.03 -22.32 16.18
C GLN A 191 -5.14 -23.16 16.87
N GLY A 192 -6.39 -23.05 16.44
CA GLY A 192 -7.52 -23.78 17.02
C GLY A 192 -7.98 -23.21 18.36
N VAL A 193 -7.54 -22.01 18.74
CA VAL A 193 -8.02 -21.32 19.94
C VAL A 193 -9.40 -20.74 19.61
N PRO A 194 -10.47 -21.21 20.26
CA PRO A 194 -11.80 -20.68 19.99
C PRO A 194 -11.85 -19.20 20.39
N PRO A 195 -12.59 -18.39 19.62
CA PRO A 195 -12.64 -16.96 19.88
C PRO A 195 -13.20 -16.70 21.28
N ARG A 196 -12.43 -15.99 22.12
CA ARG A 196 -12.99 -15.40 23.34
C ARG A 196 -13.97 -14.33 22.90
N ARG A 197 -15.25 -14.69 22.86
CA ARG A 197 -16.34 -13.72 22.70
C ARG A 197 -16.13 -12.63 23.75
N PRO A 198 -16.04 -11.34 23.38
CA PRO A 198 -15.98 -10.29 24.38
C PRO A 198 -17.20 -10.45 25.28
N ALA A 199 -16.99 -10.41 26.60
CA ALA A 199 -18.09 -10.46 27.56
C ALA A 199 -19.10 -9.37 27.16
N PRO A 200 -20.41 -9.67 27.13
CA PRO A 200 -21.40 -8.65 26.82
C PRO A 200 -21.15 -7.47 27.75
N ALA A 201 -21.11 -6.26 27.18
CA ALA A 201 -20.97 -5.03 27.95
C ALA A 201 -22.03 -5.06 29.06
N ARG A 202 -21.58 -5.05 30.32
CA ARG A 202 -22.49 -4.89 31.45
C ARG A 202 -23.24 -3.58 31.23
N ARG A 203 -24.57 -3.65 31.25
CA ARG A 203 -25.38 -2.44 31.16
C ARG A 203 -25.07 -1.60 32.40
N PRO A 204 -25.06 -0.26 32.29
CA PRO A 204 -25.02 0.58 33.48
C PRO A 204 -26.27 0.28 34.32
N GLY A 205 -26.11 -0.37 35.48
CA GLY A 205 -27.21 -0.67 36.41
C GLY A 205 -27.29 -2.08 37.01
N ASP A 206 -26.37 -3.00 36.67
CA ASP A 206 -26.18 -4.28 37.40
C ASP A 206 -25.12 -4.17 38.51
#